data_AF-A0A4V3S7M7-F1
#
_entry.id   AF-A0A4V3S7M7-F1
#
_cell.length_a   1.000
_cell.length_b   1.000
_cell.length_c   1.000
_cell.angle_alpha   90.00
_cell.angle_beta   90.00
_cell.angle_gamma   90.00
#
_symmetry.space_group_name_H-M   'P 1'
#
loop_
_entity.id
_entity.type
_entity.pdbx_description
1 polymer ?
#
loop_
_entity_poly.entity_id
_entity_poly.type
_entity_poly.pdbx_seq_one_letter_code
_entity_poly.pdbx_strand_id
1 'polypeptide(L)'
;MQSHPEKRAFIKWSLEATGRLLVERYALQGRNIHLWMIRPCQWVSTVFASYRNFVSVDPNGNPILSDSIPTKSDLVEHLSSLVEDAAIKLHNQQPEIASGFEGTPVTVIGFSKGCCVLTGLLYILSACKPYTLRESGLLLPSDGAKRFLSNIRALYWLDAGHSAVEHQWPTSESNLSVLRRNACPELHVYATPYQVEDKLRPWKAHDYHTFIGLLAKYALPHKHAVLFKDEQTKRKEQLPDTADIQTHFTILKHFLL
;
A
#
# COMPACT_ATOMS: atom_id res chain seq x y z
N MET A 1 13.56 -10.12 -15.50
CA MET A 1 13.19 -11.39 -14.81
C MET A 1 13.63 -12.62 -15.61
N GLN A 2 13.53 -12.64 -16.94
CA GLN A 2 13.86 -13.83 -17.74
C GLN A 2 15.37 -14.19 -17.83
N SER A 3 16.27 -13.23 -17.61
CA SER A 3 17.72 -13.41 -17.76
C SER A 3 18.43 -14.10 -16.59
N HIS A 4 17.75 -14.32 -15.45
CA HIS A 4 18.35 -14.97 -14.27
C HIS A 4 17.54 -16.21 -13.86
N PRO A 5 18.17 -17.40 -13.77
CA PRO A 5 17.49 -18.67 -13.48
C PRO A 5 16.62 -18.65 -12.22
N GLU A 6 17.12 -18.05 -11.13
CA GLU A 6 16.41 -17.93 -9.85
C GLU A 6 15.16 -17.03 -9.93
N LYS A 7 15.12 -16.10 -10.89
CA LYS A 7 13.99 -15.18 -11.10
C LYS A 7 12.87 -15.78 -11.95
N ARG A 8 13.08 -16.95 -12.57
CA ARG A 8 12.06 -17.62 -13.40
C ARG A 8 10.85 -18.08 -12.58
N ALA A 9 11.06 -18.57 -11.35
CA ALA A 9 9.97 -19.00 -10.48
C ALA A 9 9.00 -17.86 -10.10
N PHE A 10 9.46 -16.61 -10.20
CA PHE A 10 8.69 -15.42 -9.86
C PHE A 10 8.11 -14.69 -11.09
N ILE A 11 8.29 -15.22 -12.30
CA ILE A 11 7.75 -14.57 -13.51
C ILE A 11 6.23 -14.48 -13.51
N LYS A 12 5.55 -15.43 -12.85
CA LYS A 12 4.10 -15.41 -12.60
C LYS A 12 3.63 -14.23 -11.72
N TRP A 13 4.58 -13.58 -11.04
CA TRP A 13 4.39 -12.40 -10.21
C TRP A 13 5.04 -11.15 -10.83
N SER A 14 5.29 -11.16 -12.15
CA SER A 14 5.76 -9.95 -12.83
C SER A 14 4.75 -8.81 -12.70
N LEU A 15 5.18 -7.59 -13.02
CA LEU A 15 4.29 -6.43 -13.02
C LEU A 15 3.06 -6.70 -13.92
N GLU A 16 3.31 -7.19 -15.13
CA GLU A 16 2.29 -7.48 -16.12
C GLU A 16 1.39 -8.65 -15.69
N ALA A 17 1.96 -9.72 -15.13
CA ALA A 17 1.19 -10.85 -14.64
C ALA A 17 0.30 -10.46 -13.44
N THR A 18 0.84 -9.68 -12.52
CA THR A 18 0.09 -9.12 -11.38
C THR A 18 -1.01 -8.17 -11.86
N GLY A 19 -0.73 -7.35 -12.87
CA GLY A 19 -1.71 -6.45 -13.46
C GLY A 19 -2.91 -7.20 -14.04
N ARG A 20 -2.66 -8.23 -14.86
CA ARG A 20 -3.72 -9.08 -15.41
C ARG A 20 -4.52 -9.77 -14.31
N LEU A 21 -3.83 -10.35 -13.33
CA LEU A 21 -4.47 -10.99 -12.18
C LEU A 21 -5.42 -10.04 -11.47
N LEU A 22 -5.01 -8.81 -11.16
CA LEU A 22 -5.87 -7.85 -10.46
C LEU A 22 -7.07 -7.43 -11.30
N VAL A 23 -6.89 -7.14 -12.59
CA VAL A 23 -8.00 -6.80 -13.49
C VAL A 23 -9.02 -7.93 -13.57
N GLU A 24 -8.57 -9.18 -13.74
CA GLU A 24 -9.44 -10.36 -13.75
C GLU A 24 -10.22 -10.50 -12.44
N ARG A 25 -9.56 -10.30 -11.30
CA ARG A 25 -10.20 -10.40 -9.98
C ARG A 25 -11.28 -9.34 -9.76
N TYR A 26 -11.06 -8.10 -10.19
CA TYR A 26 -12.10 -7.05 -10.14
C TYR A 26 -13.24 -7.34 -11.12
N ALA A 27 -12.93 -7.85 -12.32
CA ALA A 27 -13.94 -8.22 -13.31
C ALA A 27 -14.86 -9.35 -12.82
N LEU A 28 -14.33 -10.33 -12.07
CA LEU A 28 -15.12 -11.39 -11.43
C LEU A 28 -16.11 -10.85 -10.38
N GLN A 29 -15.85 -9.67 -9.82
CA GLN A 29 -16.79 -8.96 -8.94
C GLN A 29 -17.75 -8.04 -9.71
N GLY A 30 -17.77 -8.08 -11.04
CA GLY A 30 -18.58 -7.20 -11.88
C GLY A 30 -18.09 -5.75 -11.92
N ARG A 31 -16.81 -5.50 -11.57
CA ARG A 31 -16.23 -4.14 -11.51
C ARG A 31 -15.31 -3.92 -12.70
N ASN A 32 -15.59 -2.87 -13.47
CA ASN A 32 -14.67 -2.36 -14.48
C ASN A 32 -13.77 -1.29 -13.86
N ILE A 33 -12.46 -1.39 -14.04
CA ILE A 33 -11.47 -0.52 -13.38
C ILE A 33 -10.37 -0.07 -14.34
N HIS A 34 -9.79 1.09 -14.05
CA HIS A 34 -8.46 1.46 -14.55
C HIS A 34 -7.41 1.03 -13.54
N LEU A 35 -6.52 0.12 -13.96
CA LEU A 35 -5.40 -0.31 -13.12
C LEU A 35 -4.12 0.45 -13.49
N TRP A 36 -3.64 1.28 -12.56
CA TRP A 36 -2.37 1.98 -12.68
C TRP A 36 -1.31 1.33 -11.77
N MET A 37 -0.24 0.81 -12.37
CA MET A 37 0.85 0.18 -11.62
C MET A 37 2.04 1.12 -11.47
N ILE A 38 2.32 1.53 -10.23
CA ILE A 38 3.43 2.44 -9.91
C ILE A 38 4.67 1.63 -9.54
N ARG A 39 5.74 1.82 -10.31
CA ARG A 39 7.05 1.18 -10.06
C ARG A 39 7.87 2.02 -9.06
N PRO A 40 8.81 1.40 -8.33
CA PRO A 40 9.81 2.17 -7.62
C PRO A 40 10.60 3.04 -8.61
N CYS A 41 10.90 4.27 -8.22
CA CYS A 41 11.64 5.21 -9.07
C CYS A 41 13.14 4.86 -9.15
N GLN A 42 13.65 4.07 -8.22
CA GLN A 42 15.05 3.64 -8.19
C GLN A 42 15.18 2.24 -7.57
N TRP A 43 16.23 1.52 -7.97
CA TRP A 43 16.70 0.30 -7.30
C TRP A 43 18.06 0.56 -6.68
N VAL A 44 18.13 0.59 -5.35
CA VAL A 44 19.38 0.76 -4.59
C VAL A 44 20.12 -0.58 -4.54
N SER A 45 21.42 -0.54 -4.85
CA SER A 45 22.27 -1.74 -4.95
C SER A 45 21.68 -2.85 -5.83
N THR A 46 20.87 -2.49 -6.83
CA THR A 46 20.15 -3.38 -7.76
C THR A 46 19.08 -4.32 -7.14
N VAL A 47 18.90 -4.30 -5.82
CA VAL A 47 18.03 -5.24 -5.10
C VAL A 47 16.93 -4.56 -4.29
N PHE A 48 17.16 -3.34 -3.78
CA PHE A 48 16.21 -2.67 -2.92
C PHE A 48 15.41 -1.63 -3.71
N ALA A 49 14.10 -1.86 -3.85
CA ALA A 49 13.19 -0.87 -4.39
C ALA A 49 13.23 0.42 -3.56
N SER A 50 13.23 1.58 -4.19
CA SER A 50 13.15 2.87 -3.52
C SER A 50 12.02 3.70 -4.12
N TYR A 51 11.20 4.24 -3.22
CA TYR A 51 10.07 5.11 -3.53
C TYR A 51 10.38 6.55 -3.12
N ARG A 52 11.63 7.01 -3.30
CA ARG A 52 12.11 8.36 -2.92
C ARG A 52 11.28 9.52 -3.48
N ASN A 53 10.53 9.29 -4.56
CA ASN A 53 9.58 10.28 -5.08
C ASN A 53 8.42 10.55 -4.10
N PHE A 54 8.04 9.57 -3.30
CA PHE A 54 6.86 9.61 -2.43
C PHE A 54 7.20 9.65 -0.94
N VAL A 55 8.29 9.01 -0.53
CA VAL A 55 8.73 8.99 0.88
C VAL A 55 10.17 9.44 0.99
N SER A 56 10.52 10.13 2.09
CA SER A 56 11.91 10.38 2.44
C SER A 56 12.62 9.05 2.65
N VAL A 57 13.86 8.91 2.20
CA VAL A 57 14.61 7.66 2.31
C VAL A 57 16.05 7.88 2.77
N ASP A 58 16.61 6.88 3.46
CA ASP A 58 18.03 6.81 3.77
C ASP A 58 18.87 6.44 2.51
N PRO A 59 20.22 6.43 2.59
CA PRO A 59 21.07 6.02 1.47
C PRO A 59 20.84 4.58 0.96
N ASN A 60 20.25 3.71 1.77
CA ASN A 60 19.89 2.33 1.39
C ASN A 60 18.49 2.24 0.76
N GLY A 61 17.79 3.37 0.62
CA GLY A 61 16.43 3.43 0.11
C GLY A 61 15.37 2.95 1.11
N ASN A 62 15.69 2.87 2.41
CA ASN A 62 14.70 2.61 3.46
C ASN A 62 13.86 3.86 3.69
N PRO A 63 12.54 3.71 3.91
CA PRO A 63 11.69 4.85 4.22
C PRO A 63 12.09 5.45 5.58
N ILE A 64 12.15 6.78 5.64
CA ILE A 64 12.27 7.56 6.87
C ILE A 64 10.87 8.08 7.15
N LEU A 65 10.18 7.43 8.09
CA LEU A 65 8.84 7.79 8.56
C LEU A 65 8.97 8.43 9.95
N SER A 66 8.06 9.35 10.28
CA SER A 66 8.10 10.11 11.54
C SER A 66 6.80 9.95 12.29
N ASP A 67 6.91 9.86 13.62
CA ASP A 67 5.77 9.73 14.50
C ASP A 67 5.00 11.05 14.70
N SER A 68 5.64 12.20 14.55
CA SER A 68 5.03 13.48 14.95
C SER A 68 4.43 14.26 13.78
N ILE A 69 5.10 14.25 12.63
CA ILE A 69 4.74 15.01 11.43
C ILE A 69 5.11 14.17 10.20
N PRO A 70 4.29 14.15 9.12
CA PRO A 70 4.64 13.43 7.91
C PRO A 70 6.00 13.86 7.35
N THR A 71 6.87 12.90 7.09
CA THR A 71 8.28 13.17 6.69
C THR A 71 8.42 13.78 5.31
N LYS A 72 7.40 13.62 4.46
CA LYS A 72 7.40 14.09 3.08
C LYS A 72 6.02 14.64 2.72
N SER A 73 5.87 15.95 2.78
CA SER A 73 4.58 16.64 2.60
C SER A 73 4.08 16.67 1.16
N ASP A 74 4.95 16.50 0.17
CA ASP A 74 4.65 16.51 -1.27
C ASP A 74 4.21 15.12 -1.82
N LEU A 75 4.17 14.07 -1.00
CA LEU A 75 3.79 12.71 -1.42
C LEU A 75 2.47 12.72 -2.20
N VAL A 76 1.45 13.39 -1.65
CA VAL A 76 0.11 13.45 -2.23
C VAL A 76 0.11 14.29 -3.50
N GLU A 77 0.90 15.37 -3.53
CA GLU A 77 1.09 16.17 -4.75
C GLU A 77 1.59 15.28 -5.88
N HIS A 78 2.68 14.54 -5.63
CA HIS A 78 3.27 13.65 -6.63
C HIS A 78 2.34 12.50 -7.04
N LEU A 79 1.60 11.88 -6.12
CA LEU A 79 0.63 10.85 -6.48
C LEU A 79 -0.51 11.42 -7.32
N SER A 80 -1.05 12.58 -6.94
CA SER A 80 -2.15 13.23 -7.67
C SER A 80 -1.72 13.60 -9.09
N SER A 81 -0.58 14.27 -9.26
CA SER A 81 -0.07 14.66 -10.57
C SER A 81 0.27 13.44 -11.43
N LEU A 82 0.86 12.39 -10.85
CA LEU A 82 1.19 11.18 -11.60
C LEU A 82 -0.06 10.50 -12.18
N VAL A 83 -1.12 10.39 -11.39
CA VAL A 83 -2.36 9.74 -11.82
C VAL A 83 -3.12 10.61 -12.82
N GLU A 84 -3.18 11.93 -12.59
CA GLU A 84 -3.81 12.88 -13.52
C GLU A 84 -3.09 12.90 -14.87
N ASP A 85 -1.76 12.97 -14.88
CA ASP A 85 -0.96 12.92 -16.11
C ASP A 85 -1.15 11.59 -16.86
N ALA A 86 -1.26 10.48 -16.13
CA ALA A 86 -1.49 9.17 -16.73
C ALA A 86 -2.89 9.09 -17.37
N ALA A 87 -3.91 9.61 -16.69
CA ALA A 87 -5.27 9.72 -17.20
C ALA A 87 -5.37 10.60 -18.46
N ILE A 88 -4.69 11.76 -18.47
CA ILE A 88 -4.62 12.68 -19.61
C ILE A 88 -3.93 11.99 -20.79
N LYS A 89 -2.81 11.32 -20.55
CA LYS A 89 -2.09 10.58 -21.61
C LYS A 89 -2.96 9.49 -22.21
N LEU A 90 -3.70 8.75 -21.40
CA LEU A 90 -4.64 7.73 -21.88
C LEU A 90 -5.76 8.35 -22.71
N HIS A 91 -6.36 9.46 -22.25
CA HIS A 91 -7.41 10.15 -22.99
C HIS A 91 -6.93 10.58 -24.38
N ASN A 92 -5.74 11.20 -24.45
CA ASN A 92 -5.18 11.69 -25.71
C ASN A 92 -4.84 10.55 -26.68
N GLN A 93 -4.52 9.37 -26.17
CA GLN A 93 -4.19 8.20 -26.99
C GLN A 93 -5.42 7.39 -27.39
N GLN A 94 -6.42 7.29 -26.51
CA GLN A 94 -7.61 6.46 -26.63
C GLN A 94 -8.84 7.24 -26.10
N PRO A 95 -9.37 8.22 -26.86
CA PRO A 95 -10.44 9.11 -26.40
C PRO A 95 -11.76 8.41 -26.05
N GLU A 96 -11.98 7.21 -26.60
CA GLU A 96 -13.12 6.34 -26.31
C GLU A 96 -13.08 5.71 -24.92
N ILE A 97 -11.91 5.69 -24.28
CA ILE A 97 -11.74 5.20 -22.92
C ILE A 97 -12.01 6.35 -21.95
N ALA A 98 -13.03 6.19 -21.10
CA ALA A 98 -13.38 7.16 -20.07
C ALA A 98 -12.29 7.21 -18.97
N SER A 99 -11.24 7.99 -19.17
CA SER A 99 -10.10 8.09 -18.25
C SER A 99 -10.20 9.22 -17.23
N GLY A 100 -11.32 9.94 -17.19
CA GLY A 100 -11.55 11.06 -16.27
C GLY A 100 -11.37 10.67 -14.80
N PHE A 101 -10.66 11.52 -14.05
CA PHE A 101 -10.34 11.27 -12.65
C PHE A 101 -11.32 11.94 -11.66
N GLU A 102 -12.14 12.88 -12.15
CA GLU A 102 -13.10 13.59 -11.32
C GLU A 102 -14.22 12.68 -10.83
N GLY A 103 -14.43 12.62 -9.51
CA GLY A 103 -15.44 11.77 -8.88
C GLY A 103 -15.16 10.25 -8.94
N THR A 104 -14.12 9.81 -9.65
CA THR A 104 -13.77 8.40 -9.80
C THR A 104 -13.23 7.83 -8.48
N PRO A 105 -13.88 6.80 -7.88
CA PRO A 105 -13.41 6.18 -6.65
C PRO A 105 -12.01 5.56 -6.80
N VAL A 106 -11.13 5.82 -5.85
CA VAL A 106 -9.74 5.35 -5.85
C VAL A 106 -9.53 4.32 -4.75
N THR A 107 -8.89 3.21 -5.13
CA THR A 107 -8.33 2.24 -4.18
C THR A 107 -6.82 2.24 -4.35
N VAL A 108 -6.07 2.43 -3.27
CA VAL A 108 -4.61 2.41 -3.29
C VAL A 108 -4.12 1.13 -2.65
N ILE A 109 -3.34 0.34 -3.40
CA ILE A 109 -2.80 -0.94 -2.95
C ILE A 109 -1.28 -0.81 -2.86
N GLY A 110 -0.75 -1.00 -1.65
CA GLY A 110 0.68 -1.15 -1.39
C GLY A 110 0.97 -2.63 -1.21
N PHE A 111 1.98 -3.11 -1.93
CA PHE A 111 2.47 -4.47 -1.79
C PHE A 111 3.94 -4.45 -1.41
N SER A 112 4.33 -5.29 -0.44
CA SER A 112 5.73 -5.41 0.00
C SER A 112 6.30 -4.04 0.40
N LYS A 113 7.44 -3.64 -0.16
CA LYS A 113 8.04 -2.32 0.10
C LYS A 113 7.19 -1.13 -0.35
N GLY A 114 6.24 -1.31 -1.27
CA GLY A 114 5.30 -0.25 -1.66
C GLY A 114 4.39 0.21 -0.52
N CYS A 115 4.22 -0.61 0.53
CA CYS A 115 3.45 -0.26 1.72
C CYS A 115 3.99 0.96 2.47
N CYS A 116 5.28 1.31 2.34
CA CYS A 116 5.80 2.51 2.99
C CYS A 116 5.16 3.80 2.44
N VAL A 117 4.75 3.81 1.16
CA VAL A 117 4.02 4.92 0.55
C VAL A 117 2.62 5.03 1.16
N LEU A 118 1.94 3.90 1.41
CA LEU A 118 0.66 3.89 2.11
C LEU A 118 0.77 4.38 3.55
N THR A 119 1.82 3.98 4.27
CA THR A 119 2.08 4.49 5.62
C THR A 119 2.28 5.99 5.61
N GLY A 120 3.09 6.52 4.69
CA GLY A 120 3.25 7.96 4.50
C GLY A 120 1.92 8.66 4.16
N LEU A 121 1.12 8.08 3.27
CA LEU A 121 -0.19 8.60 2.89
C LEU A 121 -1.16 8.65 4.09
N LEU A 122 -1.20 7.60 4.91
CA LEU A 122 -2.02 7.56 6.13
C LEU A 122 -1.61 8.65 7.12
N TYR A 123 -0.30 8.90 7.29
CA TYR A 123 0.19 9.99 8.13
C TYR A 123 -0.11 11.37 7.52
N ILE A 124 -0.16 11.51 6.20
CA ILE A 124 -0.61 12.77 5.59
C ILE A 124 -2.10 13.00 5.84
N LEU A 125 -2.93 11.95 5.79
CA LEU A 125 -4.34 12.06 6.20
C LEU A 125 -4.45 12.57 7.66
N SER A 126 -3.61 12.11 8.58
CA SER A 126 -3.63 12.60 9.98
C SER A 126 -3.19 14.06 10.13
N ALA A 127 -2.63 14.67 9.09
CA ALA A 127 -2.21 16.06 9.03
C ALA A 127 -3.13 16.98 8.20
N CYS A 128 -4.08 16.44 7.42
CA CYS A 128 -4.91 17.19 6.48
C CYS A 128 -6.38 17.24 6.91
N LYS A 129 -7.04 18.39 6.74
CA LYS A 129 -8.51 18.45 6.80
C LYS A 129 -9.14 17.81 5.53
N PRO A 130 -10.34 17.21 5.62
CA PRO A 130 -11.15 16.98 6.83
C PRO A 130 -10.77 15.70 7.60
N TYR A 131 -9.69 15.02 7.23
CA TYR A 131 -9.30 13.71 7.77
C TYR A 131 -8.74 13.75 9.18
N THR A 132 -8.25 14.90 9.64
CA THR A 132 -7.66 15.08 10.97
C THR A 132 -8.61 15.74 11.97
N LEU A 133 -8.56 15.31 13.23
CA LEU A 133 -9.21 15.93 14.38
C LEU A 133 -8.54 17.26 14.78
N ARG A 134 -7.33 17.55 14.29
CA ARG A 134 -6.61 18.79 14.57
C ARG A 134 -7.36 19.99 13.97
N GLU A 135 -7.69 20.98 14.80
CA GLU A 135 -8.54 22.10 14.41
C GLU A 135 -7.99 22.94 13.26
N SER A 136 -6.68 23.09 13.13
CA SER A 136 -6.05 23.85 12.04
C SER A 136 -5.64 22.97 10.85
N GLY A 137 -5.55 21.65 11.03
CA GLY A 137 -4.65 20.83 10.19
C GLY A 137 -3.18 21.23 10.35
N LEU A 138 -2.27 20.41 9.82
CA LEU A 138 -0.84 20.68 9.77
C LEU A 138 -0.33 20.85 8.34
N LEU A 139 -1.05 20.28 7.36
CA LEU A 139 -0.74 20.35 5.94
C LEU A 139 -1.96 20.87 5.16
N LEU A 140 -1.68 21.66 4.13
CA LEU A 140 -2.67 22.16 3.17
C LEU A 140 -2.25 21.72 1.77
N PRO A 141 -2.79 20.60 1.25
CA PRO A 141 -2.48 20.15 -0.10
C PRO A 141 -3.04 21.11 -1.17
N SER A 142 -2.53 21.01 -2.40
CA SER A 142 -3.12 21.64 -3.58
C SER A 142 -4.54 21.14 -3.82
N ASP A 143 -5.32 21.83 -4.65
CA ASP A 143 -6.69 21.42 -4.94
C ASP A 143 -6.76 20.09 -5.71
N GLY A 144 -5.76 19.80 -6.55
CA GLY A 144 -5.60 18.49 -7.19
C GLY A 144 -5.33 17.38 -6.17
N ALA A 145 -4.41 17.63 -5.24
CA ALA A 145 -4.12 16.70 -4.15
C ALA A 145 -5.32 16.49 -3.22
N LYS A 146 -6.07 17.55 -2.87
CA LYS A 146 -7.32 17.44 -2.07
C LYS A 146 -8.36 16.56 -2.78
N ARG A 147 -8.56 16.78 -4.09
CA ARG A 147 -9.48 16.00 -4.92
C ARG A 147 -9.05 14.54 -4.99
N PHE A 148 -7.75 14.29 -5.19
CA PHE A 148 -7.19 12.93 -5.15
C PHE A 148 -7.50 12.24 -3.81
N LEU A 149 -7.20 12.90 -2.69
CA LEU A 149 -7.50 12.35 -1.36
C LEU A 149 -8.98 12.07 -1.17
N SER A 150 -9.88 12.98 -1.60
CA SER A 150 -11.33 12.81 -1.42
C SER A 150 -11.92 11.66 -2.23
N ASN A 151 -11.23 11.24 -3.29
CA ASN A 151 -11.60 10.10 -4.11
C ASN A 151 -11.16 8.76 -3.49
N ILE A 152 -10.20 8.75 -2.56
CA ILE A 152 -9.74 7.52 -1.92
C ILE A 152 -10.85 6.92 -1.07
N ARG A 153 -11.20 5.67 -1.37
CA ARG A 153 -12.19 4.88 -0.61
C ARG A 153 -11.55 3.80 0.24
N ALA A 154 -10.42 3.25 -0.19
CA ALA A 154 -9.74 2.18 0.52
C ALA A 154 -8.22 2.20 0.33
N LEU A 155 -7.51 1.79 1.38
CA LEU A 155 -6.06 1.61 1.42
C LEU A 155 -5.73 0.16 1.81
N TYR A 156 -4.92 -0.52 1.00
CA TYR A 156 -4.58 -1.94 1.20
C TYR A 156 -3.09 -2.14 1.46
N TRP A 157 -2.72 -2.49 2.69
CA TRP A 157 -1.39 -3.00 3.01
C TRP A 157 -1.35 -4.49 2.76
N LEU A 158 -0.63 -4.91 1.72
CA LEU A 158 -0.43 -6.31 1.37
C LEU A 158 1.01 -6.72 1.70
N ASP A 159 1.14 -7.48 2.78
CA ASP A 159 2.37 -8.12 3.24
C ASP A 159 3.55 -7.15 3.34
N ALA A 160 3.31 -6.05 4.07
CA ALA A 160 4.24 -4.95 4.23
C ALA A 160 5.59 -5.40 4.79
N GLY A 161 6.66 -4.82 4.28
CA GLY A 161 8.00 -5.04 4.80
C GLY A 161 9.09 -4.38 3.98
N HIS A 162 10.15 -3.99 4.66
CA HIS A 162 11.37 -3.45 4.07
C HIS A 162 12.59 -3.76 4.95
N SER A 163 13.76 -3.27 4.55
CA SER A 163 15.04 -3.53 5.23
C SER A 163 15.28 -2.70 6.48
N ALA A 164 14.51 -1.63 6.72
CA ALA A 164 14.51 -0.93 8.01
C ALA A 164 13.95 -1.80 9.15
N VAL A 165 14.05 -1.33 10.39
CA VAL A 165 13.55 -2.04 11.59
C VAL A 165 12.26 -1.44 12.16
N GLU A 166 11.97 -0.17 11.87
CA GLU A 166 10.77 0.53 12.32
C GLU A 166 9.81 0.77 11.14
N HIS A 167 8.54 1.03 11.47
CA HIS A 167 7.49 1.40 10.52
C HIS A 167 7.33 0.43 9.34
N GLN A 168 7.53 -0.87 9.58
CA GLN A 168 7.13 -1.91 8.63
C GLN A 168 5.63 -1.82 8.34
N TRP A 169 4.88 -1.50 9.38
CA TRP A 169 3.47 -1.15 9.38
C TRP A 169 3.30 0.22 10.08
N PRO A 170 2.17 0.92 9.91
CA PRO A 170 1.92 2.17 10.63
C PRO A 170 1.86 1.98 12.15
N THR A 171 2.84 2.52 12.88
CA THR A 171 2.96 2.37 14.35
C THR A 171 2.82 3.69 15.12
N SER A 172 2.69 4.81 14.42
CA SER A 172 2.62 6.13 15.05
C SER A 172 1.26 6.39 15.72
N GLU A 173 1.20 6.24 17.04
CA GLU A 173 0.00 6.54 17.81
C GLU A 173 -0.41 8.03 17.68
N SER A 174 0.55 8.96 17.66
CA SER A 174 0.31 10.40 17.52
C SER A 174 -0.31 10.80 16.17
N ASN A 175 -0.06 10.03 15.11
CA ASN A 175 -0.73 10.19 13.83
C ASN A 175 -2.09 9.48 13.80
N LEU A 176 -2.16 8.22 14.25
CA LEU A 176 -3.40 7.44 14.16
C LEU A 176 -4.50 7.96 15.10
N SER A 177 -4.15 8.45 16.28
CA SER A 177 -5.09 8.95 17.29
C SER A 177 -5.87 10.19 16.85
N VAL A 178 -5.36 10.94 15.88
CA VAL A 178 -5.99 12.16 15.39
C VAL A 178 -6.75 11.94 14.08
N LEU A 179 -6.83 10.73 13.54
CA LEU A 179 -7.63 10.45 12.35
C LEU A 179 -9.13 10.51 12.67
N ARG A 180 -9.89 11.22 11.84
CA ARG A 180 -11.35 11.25 11.90
C ARG A 180 -11.92 9.99 11.30
N ARG A 181 -12.47 9.11 12.14
CA ARG A 181 -13.11 7.85 11.74
C ARG A 181 -14.03 7.96 10.52
N ASN A 182 -14.95 8.94 10.52
CA ASN A 182 -15.95 9.11 9.47
C ASN A 182 -15.41 9.65 8.14
N ALA A 183 -14.21 10.24 8.14
CA ALA A 183 -13.55 10.73 6.93
C ALA A 183 -12.42 9.79 6.47
N CYS A 184 -12.00 8.84 7.32
CA CYS A 184 -10.92 7.92 7.03
C CYS A 184 -11.38 6.88 5.97
N PRO A 185 -10.56 6.59 4.93
CA PRO A 185 -10.85 5.50 4.00
C PRO A 185 -10.86 4.15 4.72
N GLU A 186 -11.48 3.13 4.14
CA GLU A 186 -11.38 1.77 4.68
C GLU A 186 -9.93 1.29 4.66
N LEU A 187 -9.45 0.78 5.78
CA LEU A 187 -8.08 0.31 5.97
C LEU A 187 -8.04 -1.21 5.93
N HIS A 188 -7.37 -1.77 4.94
CA HIS A 188 -7.28 -3.21 4.72
C HIS A 188 -5.85 -3.68 4.97
N VAL A 189 -5.67 -4.56 5.96
CA VAL A 189 -4.35 -4.93 6.49
C VAL A 189 -4.18 -6.44 6.40
N TYR A 190 -3.53 -6.90 5.34
CA TYR A 190 -3.33 -8.33 5.10
C TYR A 190 -1.85 -8.68 5.16
N ALA A 191 -1.52 -9.67 5.99
CA ALA A 191 -0.17 -10.20 6.12
C ALA A 191 -0.14 -11.69 5.80
N THR A 192 1.06 -12.24 5.66
CA THR A 192 1.32 -13.67 5.56
C THR A 192 2.30 -14.09 6.66
N PRO A 193 2.36 -15.39 7.02
CA PRO A 193 3.37 -15.93 7.92
C PRO A 193 4.81 -15.53 7.53
N TYR A 194 5.10 -15.37 6.24
CA TYR A 194 6.41 -14.91 5.77
C TYR A 194 6.84 -13.56 6.36
N GLN A 195 5.93 -12.61 6.57
CA GLN A 195 6.27 -11.33 7.20
C GLN A 195 6.14 -11.35 8.72
N VAL A 196 5.11 -12.01 9.27
CA VAL A 196 4.74 -11.85 10.70
C VAL A 196 5.12 -13.03 11.60
N GLU A 197 5.64 -14.13 11.05
CA GLU A 197 6.11 -15.29 11.84
C GLU A 197 7.62 -15.54 11.69
N ASP A 198 8.34 -14.65 11.01
CA ASP A 198 9.79 -14.73 10.90
C ASP A 198 10.48 -14.30 12.22
N LYS A 199 11.00 -15.30 12.93
CA LYS A 199 11.73 -15.13 14.21
C LYS A 199 13.01 -14.30 14.08
N LEU A 200 13.60 -14.20 12.88
CA LEU A 200 14.80 -13.38 12.63
C LEU A 200 14.45 -11.91 12.40
N ARG A 201 13.19 -11.59 12.11
CA ARG A 201 12.70 -10.23 11.88
C ARG A 201 11.49 -9.92 12.77
N PRO A 202 11.60 -10.08 14.11
CA PRO A 202 10.47 -10.01 15.04
C PRO A 202 9.78 -8.64 15.04
N TRP A 203 10.50 -7.57 14.66
CA TRP A 203 9.96 -6.22 14.55
C TRP A 203 8.81 -6.11 13.54
N LYS A 204 8.77 -6.96 12.50
CA LYS A 204 7.64 -6.98 11.53
C LYS A 204 6.35 -7.44 12.17
N ALA A 205 6.43 -8.48 12.99
CA ALA A 205 5.31 -8.98 13.76
C ALA A 205 4.88 -7.95 14.80
N HIS A 206 5.85 -7.34 15.50
CA HIS A 206 5.59 -6.27 16.46
C HIS A 206 4.80 -5.13 15.82
N ASP A 207 5.31 -4.56 14.73
CA ASP A 207 4.67 -3.44 14.03
C ASP A 207 3.27 -3.80 13.52
N TYR A 208 3.07 -5.02 12.99
CA TYR A 208 1.75 -5.49 12.55
C TYR A 208 0.75 -5.47 13.71
N HIS A 209 1.08 -6.09 14.85
CA HIS A 209 0.18 -6.15 15.99
C HIS A 209 -0.05 -4.77 16.62
N THR A 210 0.98 -3.92 16.65
CA THR A 210 0.87 -2.52 17.07
C THR A 210 -0.12 -1.78 16.17
N PHE A 211 0.00 -1.91 14.84
CA PHE A 211 -0.91 -1.26 13.90
C PHE A 211 -2.36 -1.70 14.13
N ILE A 212 -2.62 -3.01 14.18
CA ILE A 212 -3.98 -3.54 14.43
C ILE A 212 -4.52 -3.06 15.78
N GLY A 213 -3.69 -3.05 16.82
CA GLY A 213 -4.05 -2.55 18.15
C GLY A 213 -4.46 -1.07 18.12
N LEU A 214 -3.72 -0.24 17.39
CA LEU A 214 -4.04 1.19 17.23
C LEU A 214 -5.34 1.40 16.42
N LEU A 215 -5.53 0.65 15.33
CA LEU A 215 -6.76 0.72 14.53
C LEU A 215 -8.00 0.38 15.38
N ALA A 216 -7.91 -0.65 16.22
CA ALA A 216 -8.97 -1.03 17.14
C ALA A 216 -9.17 0.02 18.25
N LYS A 217 -8.09 0.47 18.90
CA LYS A 217 -8.11 1.48 19.97
C LYS A 217 -8.81 2.76 19.57
N TYR A 218 -8.58 3.23 18.34
CA TYR A 218 -9.20 4.45 17.80
C TYR A 218 -10.43 4.20 16.94
N ALA A 219 -10.94 2.96 16.90
CA ALA A 219 -12.10 2.54 16.13
C ALA A 219 -12.07 3.04 14.67
N LEU A 220 -10.89 3.00 14.03
CA LEU A 220 -10.72 3.34 12.63
C LEU A 220 -11.34 2.23 11.75
N PRO A 221 -11.92 2.56 10.58
CA PRO A 221 -12.64 1.59 9.76
C PRO A 221 -11.64 0.62 9.12
N HIS A 222 -11.52 -0.60 9.66
CA HIS A 222 -10.49 -1.53 9.21
C HIS A 222 -10.95 -2.99 9.12
N LYS A 223 -10.30 -3.73 8.22
CA LYS A 223 -10.33 -5.19 8.10
C LYS A 223 -8.91 -5.69 8.11
N HIS A 224 -8.66 -6.81 8.78
CA HIS A 224 -7.33 -7.40 8.82
C HIS A 224 -7.38 -8.92 8.85
N ALA A 225 -6.35 -9.56 8.30
CA ALA A 225 -6.12 -10.98 8.44
C ALA A 225 -4.65 -11.34 8.20
N VAL A 226 -4.21 -12.45 8.82
CA VAL A 226 -2.98 -13.15 8.42
C VAL A 226 -3.41 -14.32 7.53
N LEU A 227 -3.24 -14.18 6.22
CA LEU A 227 -3.66 -15.20 5.24
C LEU A 227 -2.73 -16.42 5.31
N PHE A 228 -3.25 -17.59 4.96
CA PHE A 228 -2.50 -18.86 4.93
C PHE A 228 -2.01 -19.36 6.29
N LYS A 229 -2.55 -18.80 7.38
CA LYS A 229 -2.25 -19.24 8.74
C LYS A 229 -3.00 -20.52 9.13
N ASP A 230 -4.23 -20.70 8.63
CA ASP A 230 -5.03 -21.89 8.94
C ASP A 230 -4.73 -23.09 8.01
N GLU A 231 -4.83 -24.30 8.57
CA GLU A 231 -4.55 -25.57 7.89
C GLU A 231 -5.47 -25.85 6.68
N GLN A 232 -6.69 -25.29 6.66
CA GLN A 232 -7.62 -25.48 5.55
C GLN A 232 -7.20 -24.68 4.32
N THR A 233 -6.70 -23.47 4.52
CA THR A 233 -6.22 -22.56 3.50
C THR A 233 -4.86 -23.01 2.95
N LYS A 234 -3.97 -23.56 3.79
CA LYS A 234 -2.69 -24.18 3.33
C LYS A 234 -2.92 -25.34 2.35
N ARG A 235 -3.86 -26.25 2.66
CA ARG A 235 -4.13 -27.46 1.86
C ARG A 235 -4.70 -27.14 0.47
N LYS A 236 -5.54 -26.10 0.34
CA LYS A 236 -6.10 -25.69 -0.95
C LYS A 236 -5.04 -25.13 -1.91
N GLU A 237 -4.03 -24.45 -1.38
CA GLU A 237 -3.01 -23.76 -2.18
C GLU A 237 -1.70 -24.56 -2.33
N GLN A 238 -1.61 -25.75 -1.74
CA GLN A 238 -0.39 -26.59 -1.70
C GLN A 238 0.84 -25.80 -1.23
N LEU A 239 0.65 -24.86 -0.29
CA LEU A 239 1.73 -24.04 0.23
C LEU A 239 2.57 -24.87 1.22
N PRO A 240 3.91 -24.70 1.22
CA PRO A 240 4.76 -25.36 2.20
C PRO A 240 4.41 -24.89 3.63
N ASP A 241 4.65 -25.75 4.62
CA ASP A 241 4.37 -25.46 6.04
C ASP A 241 5.28 -24.37 6.65
N THR A 242 6.26 -23.89 5.88
CA THR A 242 7.19 -22.85 6.31
C THR A 242 6.74 -21.47 5.83
N ALA A 243 7.13 -20.45 6.60
CA ALA A 243 7.07 -19.04 6.22
C ALA A 243 7.92 -18.79 4.96
N ASP A 244 7.35 -19.06 3.78
CA ASP A 244 8.04 -19.06 2.48
C ASP A 244 7.75 -17.78 1.70
N ILE A 245 8.76 -17.28 0.99
CA ILE A 245 8.64 -16.15 0.06
C ILE A 245 7.57 -16.39 -1.02
N GLN A 246 7.17 -17.63 -1.32
CA GLN A 246 6.00 -17.86 -2.19
C GLN A 246 4.70 -17.33 -1.58
N THR A 247 4.50 -17.45 -0.27
CA THR A 247 3.31 -16.93 0.41
C THR A 247 3.24 -15.40 0.30
N HIS A 248 4.39 -14.72 0.36
CA HIS A 248 4.52 -13.28 0.17
C HIS A 248 3.85 -12.79 -1.11
N PHE A 249 4.09 -13.45 -2.24
CA PHE A 249 3.47 -13.08 -3.51
C PHE A 249 2.05 -13.66 -3.66
N THR A 250 1.79 -14.83 -3.07
CA THR A 250 0.48 -15.51 -3.16
C THR A 250 -0.64 -14.68 -2.56
N ILE A 251 -0.35 -13.79 -1.60
CA ILE A 251 -1.32 -12.83 -1.06
C ILE A 251 -2.07 -12.05 -2.15
N LEU A 252 -1.42 -11.72 -3.27
CA LEU A 252 -1.99 -10.97 -4.40
C LEU A 252 -3.18 -11.67 -5.07
N LYS A 253 -3.35 -12.97 -4.86
CA LYS A 253 -4.49 -13.75 -5.35
C LYS A 253 -5.66 -13.83 -4.37
N HIS A 254 -5.42 -13.54 -3.09
CA HIS A 254 -6.31 -13.99 -2.00
C HIS A 254 -6.81 -12.88 -1.09
N PHE A 255 -6.15 -11.72 -1.04
CA PHE A 255 -6.66 -10.59 -0.26
C PHE A 255 -8.08 -10.20 -0.71
N LEU A 256 -8.98 -9.89 0.21
CA LEU A 256 -10.37 -9.60 -0.14
C LEU A 256 -10.47 -8.22 -0.82
N LEU A 257 -11.16 -8.16 -1.96
CA LEU A 257 -11.40 -6.96 -2.78
C LEU A 257 -12.78 -6.35 -2.52
#